data_AF-A0A5N5J5N5-F1
#
_entry.id   AF-A0A5N5J5N5-F1
#
_cell.length_a   1.000
_cell.length_b   1.000
_cell.length_c   1.000
_cell.angle_alpha   90.00
_cell.angle_beta   90.00
_cell.angle_gamma   90.00
#
_symmetry.space_group_name_H-M   'P 1'
#
loop_
_entity.id
_entity.type
_entity.pdbx_description
1 polymer ?
#
loop_
_entity_poly.entity_id
_entity_poly.type
_entity_poly.pdbx_seq_one_letter_code
_entity_poly.pdbx_strand_id
1 'polypeptide(L)'
;MDKVQSFRDALTDAANLAGMSSGKSELESEFIEKIVGDVLNKLHGMSSSHTTGLFGIDVRVNKVESLLNMESQDVVIVGIWGMGGIGKTTIAEAVCNKVRSRFEGIFVANFRQQLKTGSMADLQRSFLSQLLGQEILN
;
A
#
# COMPACT_ATOMS: atom_id res chain seq x y z
N MET A 1 -29.64 32.39 -0.63
CA MET A 1 -28.32 32.69 -0.06
C MET A 1 -27.53 33.48 -1.09
N ASP A 2 -26.94 34.59 -0.66
CA ASP A 2 -26.09 35.41 -1.52
C ASP A 2 -24.78 34.65 -1.82
N LYS A 3 -24.44 34.45 -3.10
CA LYS A 3 -23.28 33.65 -3.50
C LYS A 3 -21.99 34.17 -2.87
N VAL A 4 -21.89 35.50 -2.74
CA VAL A 4 -20.72 36.15 -2.13
C VAL A 4 -20.56 35.73 -0.67
N GLN A 5 -21.66 35.65 0.08
CA GLN A 5 -21.62 35.24 1.48
C GLN A 5 -21.21 33.77 1.61
N SER A 6 -21.76 32.90 0.76
CA SER A 6 -21.38 31.47 0.74
C SER A 6 -19.90 31.25 0.47
N PHE A 7 -19.28 32.02 -0.43
CA PHE A 7 -17.84 31.95 -0.66
C PHE A 7 -17.01 32.45 0.52
N ARG A 8 -17.46 33.54 1.18
CA ARG A 8 -16.78 34.07 2.38
C ARG A 8 -16.78 33.07 3.52
N ASP A 9 -17.91 32.42 3.74
CA ASP A 9 -18.07 31.41 4.78
C ASP A 9 -17.16 30.21 4.48
N ALA A 10 -17.20 29.67 3.25
CA ALA A 10 -16.36 28.54 2.85
C ALA A 10 -14.85 28.84 2.93
N LEU A 11 -14.42 30.05 2.58
CA LEU A 11 -13.02 30.45 2.67
C LEU A 11 -12.56 30.58 4.13
N THR A 12 -13.45 31.09 4.99
CA THR A 12 -13.20 31.20 6.43
C THR A 12 -13.05 29.80 7.04
N ASP A 13 -13.95 28.88 6.70
CA ASP A 13 -13.88 27.49 7.14
C ASP A 13 -12.58 26.82 6.67
N ALA A 14 -12.22 26.98 5.39
CA ALA A 14 -10.99 26.40 4.84
C ALA A 14 -9.71 26.96 5.50
N ALA A 15 -9.67 28.27 5.79
CA ALA A 15 -8.53 28.91 6.44
C ALA A 15 -8.36 28.51 7.91
N ASN A 16 -9.47 28.13 8.58
CA ASN A 16 -9.46 27.66 9.96
C ASN A 16 -9.07 26.18 10.09
N LEU A 17 -8.98 25.42 8.99
CA LEU A 17 -8.48 24.05 9.02
C LEU A 17 -6.98 24.06 9.34
N ALA A 18 -6.58 23.19 10.27
CA ALA A 18 -5.17 22.97 10.56
C ALA A 18 -4.47 22.37 9.32
N GLY A 19 -3.56 23.14 8.73
CA GLY A 19 -2.80 22.77 7.54
C GLY A 19 -1.28 22.71 7.79
N MET A 20 -0.53 22.48 6.72
CA MET A 20 0.92 22.58 6.71
C MET A 20 1.35 23.86 6.00
N SER A 21 2.37 24.55 6.53
CA SER A 21 2.97 25.73 5.90
C SER A 21 4.43 25.44 5.57
N SER A 22 4.85 25.77 4.35
CA SER A 22 6.25 25.69 3.94
C SER A 22 7.07 26.73 4.71
N GLY A 23 8.20 26.30 5.27
CA GLY A 23 9.17 27.21 5.89
C GLY A 23 9.88 28.06 4.83
N LYS A 24 10.28 29.30 5.16
CA LYS A 24 10.96 30.21 4.21
C LYS A 24 12.29 29.68 3.61
N SER A 25 12.83 28.60 4.16
CA SER A 25 14.10 27.98 3.75
C SER A 25 13.95 26.49 3.41
N GLU A 26 12.72 25.96 3.40
CA GLU A 26 12.45 24.56 3.10
C GLU A 26 12.43 24.38 1.58
N LEU A 27 13.06 23.30 1.08
CA LEU A 27 12.97 22.96 -0.32
C LEU A 27 11.54 22.53 -0.66
N GLU A 28 11.01 23.01 -1.78
CA GLU A 28 9.64 22.67 -2.21
C GLU A 28 9.46 21.15 -2.37
N SER A 29 10.50 20.43 -2.81
CA SER A 29 10.48 18.98 -2.94
C SER A 29 10.28 18.27 -1.60
N GLU A 30 11.00 18.69 -0.54
CA GLU A 30 10.88 18.09 0.80
C GLU A 30 9.49 18.36 1.40
N PHE A 31 8.96 19.57 1.16
CA PHE A 31 7.62 19.92 1.61
C PHE A 31 6.53 19.11 0.88
N ILE A 32 6.69 18.88 -0.42
CA ILE A 32 5.80 18.02 -1.21
C ILE A 32 5.87 16.57 -0.70
N GLU A 33 7.06 16.02 -0.47
CA GLU A 33 7.23 14.66 0.07
C GLU A 33 6.52 14.50 1.42
N LYS A 34 6.61 15.52 2.29
CA LYS A 34 5.91 15.54 3.57
C LYS A 34 4.38 15.52 3.41
N ILE A 35 3.83 16.31 2.47
CA ILE A 35 2.39 16.31 2.18
C ILE A 35 1.96 14.95 1.65
N VAL A 36 2.69 14.40 0.67
CA VAL A 36 2.40 13.09 0.07
C VAL A 36 2.43 12.00 1.15
N GLY A 37 3.45 12.01 2.01
CA GLY A 37 3.58 11.09 3.13
C GLY A 37 2.41 11.18 4.12
N ASP A 38 1.99 12.38 4.51
CA ASP A 38 0.84 12.57 5.42
C ASP A 38 -0.48 12.06 4.81
N VAL A 39 -0.72 12.34 3.53
CA VAL A 39 -1.91 11.86 2.81
C VAL A 39 -1.90 10.33 2.72
N LEU A 40 -0.78 9.72 2.32
CA LEU A 40 -0.64 8.27 2.23
C LEU A 40 -0.86 7.61 3.59
N ASN A 41 -0.30 8.15 4.67
CA ASN A 41 -0.48 7.62 6.02
C ASN A 41 -1.95 7.65 6.45
N LYS A 42 -2.68 8.74 6.17
CA LYS A 42 -4.11 8.85 6.45
C LYS A 42 -4.93 7.84 5.64
N LEU A 43 -4.64 7.69 4.35
CA LEU A 43 -5.31 6.72 3.48
C LEU A 43 -5.04 5.27 3.92
N HIS A 44 -3.81 4.96 4.31
CA HIS A 44 -3.44 3.65 4.83
C HIS A 44 -4.14 3.35 6.17
N GLY A 45 -4.24 4.33 7.08
CA GLY A 45 -4.99 4.18 8.33
C GLY A 45 -6.48 3.91 8.12
N MET A 46 -7.07 4.45 7.04
CA MET A 46 -8.46 4.19 6.66
C MET A 46 -8.67 2.86 5.93
N SER A 47 -7.61 2.30 5.33
CA SER A 47 -7.63 0.98 4.70
C SER A 47 -7.56 -0.11 5.78
N SER A 48 -8.60 -0.20 6.61
CA SER A 48 -8.83 -1.36 7.46
C SER A 48 -8.98 -2.57 6.54
N SER A 49 -8.08 -3.55 6.71
CA SER A 49 -8.07 -4.79 5.94
C SER A 49 -9.47 -5.38 5.85
N HIS A 50 -9.97 -5.58 4.63
CA HIS A 50 -11.20 -6.31 4.34
C HIS A 50 -11.02 -7.81 4.69
N THR A 51 -10.89 -8.12 5.98
CA THR A 51 -10.93 -9.49 6.51
C THR A 51 -12.24 -9.76 7.23
N THR A 52 -13.19 -8.82 7.18
CA THR A 52 -14.54 -8.94 7.75
C THR A 52 -15.21 -10.22 7.25
N GLY A 53 -15.23 -11.26 8.09
CA GLY A 53 -15.82 -12.57 7.81
C GLY A 53 -14.88 -13.77 7.92
N LEU A 54 -13.57 -13.58 8.05
CA LEU A 54 -12.58 -14.68 8.15
C LEU A 54 -12.14 -14.93 9.59
N PHE A 55 -12.90 -15.73 10.34
CA PHE A 55 -12.53 -16.10 11.71
C PHE A 55 -11.19 -16.86 11.77
N GLY A 56 -10.30 -16.43 12.67
CA GLY A 56 -9.02 -17.08 12.93
C GLY A 56 -7.93 -16.84 11.87
N ILE A 57 -8.17 -15.96 10.89
CA ILE A 57 -7.11 -15.58 9.93
C ILE A 57 -6.04 -14.73 10.61
N ASP A 58 -6.40 -13.92 11.61
CA ASP A 58 -5.50 -13.01 12.31
C ASP A 58 -4.31 -13.75 12.94
N VAL A 59 -4.55 -14.93 13.54
CA VAL A 59 -3.48 -15.76 14.13
C VAL A 59 -2.47 -16.19 13.05
N ARG A 60 -2.96 -16.58 11.88
CA ARG A 60 -2.11 -16.99 10.74
C ARG A 60 -1.38 -15.80 10.13
N VAL A 61 -2.05 -14.66 9.98
CA VAL A 61 -1.47 -13.40 9.50
C VAL A 61 -0.36 -12.93 10.44
N ASN A 62 -0.62 -12.86 11.74
CA ASN A 62 0.37 -12.47 12.75
C ASN A 62 1.56 -13.44 12.77
N LYS A 63 1.31 -14.74 12.56
CA LYS A 63 2.39 -15.72 12.48
C LYS A 63 3.30 -15.45 11.28
N VAL A 64 2.73 -15.19 10.09
CA VAL A 64 3.51 -14.86 8.90
C VAL A 64 4.23 -13.52 9.07
N GLU A 65 3.56 -12.49 9.61
CA GLU A 65 4.16 -11.19 9.88
C GLU A 65 5.38 -11.29 10.80
N SER A 66 5.31 -12.09 11.88
CA SER A 66 6.46 -12.31 12.77
C SER A 66 7.65 -13.00 12.09
N LEU A 67 7.41 -13.79 11.03
CA LEU A 67 8.48 -14.40 10.24
C LEU A 67 9.14 -13.42 9.27
N LEU A 68 8.45 -12.34 8.88
CA LEU A 68 9.02 -11.34 7.96
C LEU A 68 10.12 -10.50 8.62
N ASN A 69 10.16 -10.45 9.96
CA ASN A 69 11.18 -9.73 10.74
C ASN A 69 11.53 -8.35 10.16
N MET A 70 10.51 -7.50 10.01
CA MET A 70 10.58 -6.23 9.28
C MET A 70 11.57 -5.18 9.85
N GLU A 71 12.14 -5.45 11.02
CA GLU A 71 13.17 -4.60 11.63
C GLU A 71 14.59 -4.97 11.17
N SER A 72 14.77 -6.12 10.50
CA SER A 72 16.05 -6.52 9.91
C SER A 72 16.25 -5.91 8.52
N GLN A 73 17.51 -5.65 8.17
CA GLN A 73 17.92 -5.28 6.81
C GLN A 73 18.12 -6.51 5.90
N ASP A 74 17.95 -7.72 6.44
CA ASP A 74 18.13 -8.96 5.68
C ASP A 74 16.97 -9.22 4.70
N VAL A 75 17.28 -9.86 3.57
CA VAL A 75 16.27 -10.35 2.64
C VAL A 75 15.65 -11.64 3.17
N VAL A 76 14.35 -11.60 3.50
CA VAL A 76 13.61 -12.75 4.03
C VAL A 76 12.64 -13.28 2.98
N ILE A 77 12.63 -14.61 2.79
CA ILE A 77 11.66 -15.31 1.92
C ILE A 77 10.79 -16.20 2.80
N VAL A 78 9.47 -15.96 2.78
CA VAL A 78 8.49 -16.78 3.51
C VAL A 78 7.59 -17.54 2.53
N GLY A 79 7.59 -18.87 2.63
CA GLY A 79 6.73 -19.76 1.85
C GLY A 79 5.47 -20.20 2.62
N ILE A 80 4.30 -20.11 1.98
CA ILE A 80 3.04 -20.66 2.50
C ILE A 80 2.65 -21.87 1.65
N TRP A 81 2.65 -23.07 2.23
CA TRP A 81 2.29 -24.32 1.52
C TRP A 81 1.10 -25.05 2.16
N GLY A 82 0.54 -26.04 1.46
CA GLY A 82 -0.59 -26.85 1.93
C GLY A 82 -1.59 -27.17 0.84
N MET A 83 -2.66 -27.90 1.19
CA MET A 83 -3.70 -28.34 0.25
C MET A 83 -4.36 -27.19 -0.52
N GLY A 84 -4.92 -27.50 -1.68
CA GLY A 84 -5.73 -26.55 -2.46
C GLY A 84 -6.95 -26.06 -1.66
N GLY A 85 -7.38 -24.82 -1.88
CA GLY A 85 -8.59 -24.26 -1.27
C GLY A 85 -8.48 -23.77 0.18
N ILE A 86 -7.38 -24.05 0.89
CA ILE A 86 -7.23 -23.71 2.33
C ILE A 86 -6.96 -22.22 2.63
N GLY A 87 -6.99 -21.35 1.60
CA GLY A 87 -6.83 -19.90 1.78
C GLY A 87 -5.37 -19.39 1.85
N LYS A 88 -4.39 -20.12 1.30
CA LYS A 88 -2.97 -19.68 1.29
C LYS A 88 -2.78 -18.30 0.66
N THR A 89 -3.34 -18.09 -0.53
CA THR A 89 -3.30 -16.80 -1.23
C THR A 89 -3.99 -15.71 -0.41
N THR A 90 -5.12 -16.04 0.22
CA THR A 90 -5.86 -15.12 1.10
C THR A 90 -5.03 -14.68 2.30
N ILE A 91 -4.26 -15.59 2.93
CA ILE A 91 -3.35 -15.23 4.02
C ILE A 91 -2.22 -14.33 3.50
N ALA A 92 -1.61 -14.66 2.36
CA ALA A 92 -0.55 -13.84 1.76
C ALA A 92 -1.04 -12.42 1.43
N GLU A 93 -2.25 -12.30 0.88
CA GLU A 93 -2.90 -11.02 0.58
C GLU A 93 -3.19 -10.22 1.85
N ALA A 94 -3.74 -10.86 2.89
CA ALA A 94 -4.03 -10.21 4.16
C ALA A 94 -2.76 -9.70 4.85
N VAL A 95 -1.67 -10.47 4.83
CA VAL A 95 -0.35 -10.03 5.33
C VAL A 95 0.15 -8.85 4.51
N CYS A 96 0.12 -8.94 3.18
CA CYS A 96 0.58 -7.87 2.31
C CYS A 96 -0.18 -6.56 2.59
N ASN A 97 -1.50 -6.62 2.72
CA ASN A 97 -2.31 -5.45 3.05
C ASN A 97 -1.98 -4.89 4.44
N LYS A 98 -1.77 -5.76 5.43
CA LYS A 98 -1.42 -5.36 6.80
C LYS A 98 -0.10 -4.59 6.87
N VAL A 99 0.88 -4.98 6.08
CA VAL A 99 2.24 -4.44 6.14
C VAL A 99 2.55 -3.45 5.02
N ARG A 100 1.60 -3.19 4.12
CA ARG A 100 1.76 -2.34 2.93
C ARG A 100 2.29 -0.94 3.22
N SER A 101 1.97 -0.38 4.39
CA SER A 101 2.46 0.95 4.80
C SER A 101 3.94 0.98 5.19
N ARG A 102 4.56 -0.19 5.41
CA ARG A 102 5.94 -0.31 5.90
C ARG A 102 6.97 -0.57 4.79
N PHE A 103 6.52 -0.82 3.56
CA PHE A 103 7.42 -1.07 2.44
C PHE A 103 6.80 -0.63 1.13
N GLU A 104 7.64 -0.18 0.20
CA GLU A 104 7.27 -0.04 -1.20
C GLU A 104 7.28 -1.43 -1.83
N GLY A 105 6.12 -1.90 -2.29
CA GLY A 105 6.06 -3.22 -2.90
C GLY A 105 4.71 -3.58 -3.49
N ILE A 106 4.71 -4.72 -4.18
CA ILE A 106 3.63 -5.14 -5.07
C ILE A 106 3.19 -6.53 -4.70
N PHE A 107 1.86 -6.68 -4.58
CA PHE A 107 1.25 -7.98 -4.44
C PHE A 107 0.90 -8.54 -5.82
N VAL A 108 1.45 -9.71 -6.16
CA VAL A 108 1.08 -10.42 -7.39
C VAL A 108 0.12 -11.56 -7.06
N ALA A 109 -1.17 -11.31 -7.26
CA ALA A 109 -2.21 -12.32 -7.08
C ALA A 109 -2.26 -13.30 -8.27
N ASN A 110 -2.69 -14.54 -8.02
CA ASN A 110 -3.04 -15.52 -9.06
C ASN A 110 -1.93 -15.78 -10.11
N PHE A 111 -0.66 -15.74 -9.72
CA PHE A 111 0.50 -15.93 -10.59
C PHE A 111 0.37 -17.15 -11.52
N ARG A 112 -0.13 -18.27 -11.00
CA ARG A 112 -0.37 -19.50 -11.77
C ARG A 112 -1.37 -19.31 -12.91
N GLN A 113 -2.38 -18.46 -12.74
CA GLN A 113 -3.36 -18.17 -13.79
C GLN A 113 -2.78 -17.21 -14.83
N GLN A 114 -2.01 -16.22 -14.39
CA GLN A 114 -1.31 -15.29 -15.29
C GLN A 114 -0.30 -16.02 -16.20
N LEU A 115 0.38 -17.05 -15.67
CA LEU A 115 1.26 -17.93 -16.45
C LEU A 115 0.54 -18.78 -17.50
N LYS A 116 -0.77 -19.01 -17.37
CA LYS A 116 -1.53 -19.76 -18.39
C LYS A 116 -1.87 -18.90 -19.60
N THR A 117 -1.91 -17.58 -19.42
CA THR A 117 -2.34 -16.61 -20.43
C THR A 117 -1.19 -15.87 -21.09
N GLY A 118 0.03 -15.95 -20.54
CA GLY A 118 1.23 -15.28 -21.08
C GLY A 118 2.52 -16.03 -20.76
N SER A 119 3.65 -15.50 -21.23
CA SER A 119 4.98 -16.07 -20.93
C SER A 119 5.44 -15.70 -19.51
N MET A 120 6.28 -16.54 -18.92
CA MET A 120 7.02 -16.20 -17.68
C MET A 120 7.81 -14.90 -17.84
N ALA A 121 8.40 -14.68 -19.01
CA ALA A 121 9.19 -13.48 -19.30
C ALA A 121 8.32 -12.22 -19.27
N ASP A 122 7.10 -12.29 -19.80
CA ASP A 122 6.17 -11.15 -19.82
C ASP A 122 5.69 -10.82 -18.41
N LEU A 123 5.43 -11.86 -17.60
CA LEU A 123 5.01 -11.71 -16.22
C LEU A 123 6.11 -11.13 -15.34
N GLN A 124 7.35 -11.57 -15.53
CA GLN A 124 8.52 -11.00 -14.86
C GLN A 124 8.74 -9.54 -15.25
N ARG A 125 8.61 -9.20 -16.53
CA ARG A 125 8.70 -7.81 -17.00
C ARG A 125 7.62 -6.93 -16.39
N SER A 126 6.37 -7.39 -16.42
CA SER A 126 5.25 -6.65 -15.83
C SER A 126 5.48 -6.41 -14.34
N PHE A 127 5.93 -7.44 -13.61
CA PHE A 127 6.24 -7.32 -12.19
C PHE A 127 7.34 -6.30 -11.93
N LEU A 128 8.48 -6.42 -12.62
CA LEU A 128 9.62 -5.52 -12.44
C LEU A 128 9.29 -4.09 -12.88
N SER A 129 8.50 -3.91 -13.93
CA SER A 129 8.08 -2.58 -14.41
C SER A 129 7.20 -1.87 -13.39
N GLN A 130 6.26 -2.59 -12.78
CA GLN A 130 5.46 -2.01 -11.69
C GLN A 130 6.34 -1.71 -10.47
N LEU A 131 7.28 -2.60 -10.12
CA LEU A 131 8.15 -2.44 -8.95
C LEU A 131 9.07 -1.22 -9.09
N LEU A 132 9.62 -1.00 -10.28
CA LEU A 132 10.56 0.09 -10.58
C LEU A 132 9.86 1.38 -11.02
N GLY A 133 8.56 1.34 -11.28
CA GLY A 133 7.79 2.48 -11.80
C GLY A 133 8.23 2.94 -13.19
N GLN A 134 8.87 2.06 -13.98
CA GLN A 134 9.39 2.38 -15.31
C GLN A 134 9.10 1.24 -16.28
N GLU A 135 8.87 1.55 -17.56
CA GLU A 135 8.80 0.52 -18.59
C GLU A 135 10.17 -0.11 -18.80
N ILE A 136 10.24 -1.43 -18.66
CA ILE A 136 11.44 -2.19 -18.99
C ILE A 136 11.37 -2.53 -20.47
N LEU A 137 11.83 -1.58 -21.28
CA LEU A 137 12.08 -1.78 -22.70
C LEU A 137 13.46 -2.44 -22.86
N ASN A 138 13.57 -3.39 -23.78
CA ASN A 138 14.85 -4.02 -24.14
C ASN A 138 15.83 -2.98 -24.70
#